data_AF-A0A094BPB8-F1
#
_entry.id   AF-A0A094BPB8-F1
#
_cell.length_a   1.000
_cell.length_b   1.000
_cell.length_c   1.000
_cell.angle_alpha   90.00
_cell.angle_beta   90.00
_cell.angle_gamma   90.00
#
_symmetry.space_group_name_H-M   'P 1'
#
loop_
_entity.id
_entity.type
_entity.pdbx_description
1 polymer ?
#
loop_
_entity_poly.entity_id
_entity_poly.type
_entity_poly.pdbx_seq_one_letter_code
_entity_poly.pdbx_strand_id
1 'polypeptide(L)'
;MDNLKPHMTKQLHEVADLMLDIYHTLVRMRYLDPSWIIEGPHNVDSLIPMYQSYDLDASIIYLYSILPYIEVPDGSRMDFFQGGAFADFRQKEDVERSRDPFYSDEEDEAMLPWMTPLSMLGNHRSVIIYSAKYHRIWILDHESGGSADHNINEGFLSAEEHERLQEERKKEEESNGGVSEDEEDEEDEEEEEDEEDEEDDEDGEDEDEDDEDEDNSNWDKDSGRPAGKVLRDIVKWYHELIELPGDGDEAGPVWDKDILLSLYPKHGWPSADFDGDAFQIDQVRAAAVKEIKGDAQEQIYEVHRCNMDVNDDTGYRNRQRADLLAKEAAATTDDELWIARWELWKWEQHSEYLIEKLKMAEEVLHRESPHGQCRNLDELPLWEERQLRMEYWTKLRELKSAQQAEEQPHASELKKGIQFYLRQAEEQAAIYQKAYEAARVDAERLFPGRLLPVRLGVEVDGTDYEKSMENLTTLIERLQKSLKPKREWIVQVPNSAQHARQVLQNEIDREEKSLERYERERSEVIRKIEEIKAGIS
;
A
#
# COMPACT_ATOMS: atom_id res chain seq x y z
N MET A 1 34.53 -11.51 11.49
CA MET A 1 33.66 -12.24 10.54
C MET A 1 34.54 -13.20 9.71
N ASP A 2 35.45 -13.93 10.35
CA ASP A 2 36.75 -14.25 9.71
C ASP A 2 36.86 -15.68 9.15
N ASN A 3 35.73 -16.41 8.99
CA ASN A 3 35.74 -17.82 8.62
C ASN A 3 34.89 -18.19 7.39
N LEU A 4 34.41 -17.22 6.59
CA LEU A 4 33.70 -17.56 5.34
C LEU A 4 34.67 -18.15 4.30
N LYS A 5 34.28 -19.29 3.72
CA LYS A 5 35.05 -19.93 2.64
C LYS A 5 35.12 -18.97 1.44
N PRO A 6 36.28 -18.83 0.75
CA PRO A 6 36.43 -17.87 -0.34
C PRO A 6 35.39 -17.98 -1.48
N HIS A 7 34.91 -19.19 -1.76
CA HIS A 7 33.88 -19.40 -2.77
C HIS A 7 32.51 -18.85 -2.34
N MET A 8 32.15 -18.96 -1.06
CA MET A 8 30.91 -18.40 -0.51
C MET A 8 30.98 -16.87 -0.55
N THR A 9 32.11 -16.28 -0.17
CA THR A 9 32.31 -14.83 -0.30
C THR A 9 32.07 -14.36 -1.74
N LYS A 10 32.62 -15.06 -2.73
CA LYS A 10 32.39 -14.71 -4.14
C LYS A 10 30.90 -14.80 -4.54
N GLN A 11 30.19 -15.81 -4.07
CA GLN A 11 28.76 -15.98 -4.31
C GLN A 11 27.92 -14.85 -3.69
N LEU A 12 28.25 -14.43 -2.47
CA LEU A 12 27.56 -13.33 -1.79
C LEU A 12 27.82 -11.98 -2.48
N HIS A 13 29.05 -11.75 -2.95
CA HIS A 13 29.36 -10.58 -3.78
C HIS A 13 28.61 -10.62 -5.12
N GLU A 14 28.48 -11.79 -5.78
CA GLU A 14 27.65 -11.91 -7.00
C GLU A 14 26.19 -11.50 -6.74
N VAL A 15 25.61 -11.88 -5.59
CA VAL A 15 24.25 -11.46 -5.22
C VAL A 15 24.16 -9.95 -5.00
N ALA A 16 25.09 -9.37 -4.23
CA ALA A 16 25.10 -7.93 -3.95
C ALA A 16 25.29 -7.09 -5.23
N ASP A 17 26.22 -7.48 -6.09
CA ASP A 17 26.49 -6.81 -7.37
C ASP A 17 25.25 -6.88 -8.29
N LEU A 18 24.57 -8.02 -8.36
CA LEU A 18 23.38 -8.17 -9.21
C LEU A 18 22.15 -7.45 -8.65
N MET A 19 22.00 -7.35 -7.31
CA MET A 19 20.99 -6.49 -6.71
C MET A 19 21.25 -5.02 -7.06
N LEU A 20 22.52 -4.59 -7.05
CA LEU A 20 22.90 -3.23 -7.45
C LEU A 20 22.60 -2.98 -8.94
N ASP A 21 22.84 -3.96 -9.82
CA ASP A 21 22.46 -3.89 -11.23
C ASP A 21 20.94 -3.72 -11.44
N ILE A 22 20.11 -4.37 -10.61
CA ILE A 22 18.66 -4.16 -10.62
C ILE A 22 18.34 -2.70 -10.24
N TYR A 23 18.92 -2.17 -9.16
CA TYR A 23 18.67 -0.80 -8.73
C TYR A 23 19.15 0.23 -9.76
N HIS A 24 20.32 0.03 -10.38
CA HIS A 24 20.78 0.88 -11.48
C HIS A 24 19.86 0.79 -12.70
N THR A 25 19.26 -0.37 -12.97
CA THR A 25 18.23 -0.50 -14.02
C THR A 25 17.01 0.35 -13.68
N LEU A 26 16.53 0.31 -12.43
CA LEU A 26 15.41 1.14 -11.97
C LEU A 26 15.71 2.63 -12.00
N VAL A 27 16.94 3.05 -11.69
CA VAL A 27 17.41 4.44 -11.88
C VAL A 27 17.32 4.84 -13.36
N ARG A 28 17.77 3.96 -14.26
CA ARG A 28 17.73 4.22 -15.71
C ARG A 28 16.28 4.30 -16.22
N MET A 29 15.37 3.54 -15.62
CA MET A 29 13.92 3.60 -15.86
C MET A 29 13.24 4.83 -15.25
N ARG A 30 13.99 5.70 -14.56
CA ARG A 30 13.54 6.89 -13.82
C ARG A 30 12.64 6.59 -12.62
N TYR A 31 12.68 5.36 -12.11
CA TYR A 31 11.92 4.96 -10.93
C TYR A 31 12.61 5.37 -9.62
N LEU A 32 13.93 5.16 -9.55
CA LEU A 32 14.74 5.54 -8.40
C LEU A 32 15.58 6.78 -8.69
N ASP A 33 15.75 7.65 -7.69
CA ASP A 33 16.80 8.65 -7.70
C ASP A 33 18.15 7.96 -7.44
N PRO A 34 19.20 8.20 -8.23
CA PRO A 34 20.51 7.60 -8.00
C PRO A 34 21.11 7.89 -6.63
N SER A 35 20.73 9.01 -5.99
CA SER A 35 21.20 9.38 -4.65
C SER A 35 20.54 8.59 -3.52
N TRP A 36 19.50 7.80 -3.80
CA TRP A 36 18.87 6.90 -2.83
C TRP A 36 19.65 5.60 -2.65
N ILE A 37 20.50 5.22 -3.61
CA ILE A 37 21.27 3.99 -3.55
C ILE A 37 22.45 4.19 -2.60
N ILE A 38 22.46 3.41 -1.51
CA ILE A 38 23.59 3.32 -0.59
C ILE A 38 24.31 2.00 -0.86
N GLU A 39 25.42 2.09 -1.59
CA GLU A 39 26.28 0.95 -1.89
C GLU A 39 27.04 0.49 -0.63
N GLY A 40 27.27 -0.82 -0.52
CA GLY A 40 28.12 -1.39 0.53
C GLY A 40 29.63 -1.12 0.31
N PRO A 41 30.48 -1.51 1.27
CA PRO A 41 30.14 -2.16 2.52
C PRO A 41 29.65 -1.19 3.61
N HIS A 42 28.75 -1.67 4.45
CA HIS A 42 28.17 -0.96 5.60
C HIS A 42 28.81 -1.41 6.90
N ASN A 43 28.94 -0.50 7.85
CA ASN A 43 29.33 -0.87 9.21
C ASN A 43 28.10 -1.41 9.96
N VAL A 44 28.10 -2.71 10.22
CA VAL A 44 27.02 -3.40 10.95
C VAL A 44 27.46 -3.89 12.33
N ASP A 45 28.62 -3.45 12.84
CA ASP A 45 29.21 -3.96 14.09
C ASP A 45 28.24 -3.82 15.29
N SER A 46 27.48 -2.73 15.34
CA SER A 46 26.49 -2.49 16.39
C SER A 46 25.25 -3.39 16.29
N LEU A 47 25.00 -3.97 15.12
CA LEU A 47 23.83 -4.79 14.83
C LEU A 47 24.13 -6.29 14.99
N ILE A 48 25.41 -6.69 15.05
CA ILE A 48 25.82 -8.09 15.20
C ILE A 48 25.12 -8.79 16.38
N PRO A 49 25.03 -8.23 17.60
CA PRO A 49 24.35 -8.91 18.70
C PRO A 49 22.88 -9.20 18.40
N MET A 50 22.20 -8.28 17.71
CA MET A 50 20.81 -8.45 17.30
C MET A 50 20.69 -9.54 16.22
N TYR A 51 21.57 -9.54 15.22
CA TYR A 51 21.58 -10.60 14.20
C TYR A 51 21.78 -12.00 14.80
N GLN A 52 22.67 -12.10 15.79
CA GLN A 52 22.92 -13.34 16.52
C GLN A 52 21.70 -13.78 17.33
N SER A 53 20.91 -12.85 17.89
CA SER A 53 19.67 -13.22 18.60
C SER A 53 18.55 -13.76 17.69
N TYR A 54 18.63 -13.52 16.38
CA TYR A 54 17.73 -14.12 15.38
C TYR A 54 18.32 -15.37 14.70
N ASP A 55 19.40 -15.92 15.26
CA ASP A 55 20.10 -17.09 14.74
C ASP A 55 20.51 -16.95 13.27
N LEU A 56 21.01 -15.76 12.88
CA LEU A 56 21.49 -15.54 11.51
C LEU A 56 22.88 -16.13 11.31
N ASP A 57 23.05 -16.91 10.25
CA ASP A 57 24.35 -17.46 9.86
C ASP A 57 25.34 -16.36 9.48
N ALA A 58 26.63 -16.61 9.70
CA ALA A 58 27.70 -15.68 9.39
C ALA A 58 27.71 -15.23 7.91
N SER A 59 27.24 -16.07 6.99
CA SER A 59 27.09 -15.72 5.57
C SER A 59 26.01 -14.68 5.33
N ILE A 60 24.87 -14.76 6.03
CA ILE A 60 23.78 -13.78 5.95
C ILE A 60 24.18 -12.46 6.60
N ILE A 61 24.82 -12.51 7.77
CA ILE A 61 25.36 -11.31 8.43
C ILE A 61 26.38 -10.60 7.52
N TYR A 62 27.25 -11.36 6.85
CA TYR A 62 28.18 -10.79 5.89
C TYR A 62 27.47 -10.20 4.67
N LEU A 63 26.45 -10.88 4.13
CA LEU A 63 25.65 -10.37 3.03
C LEU A 63 24.99 -9.03 3.38
N TYR A 64 24.40 -8.90 4.57
CA TYR A 64 23.81 -7.64 5.05
C TYR A 64 24.82 -6.49 5.10
N SER A 65 26.10 -6.78 5.32
CA SER A 65 27.15 -5.77 5.30
C SER A 65 27.51 -5.29 3.88
N ILE A 66 27.17 -6.02 2.81
CA ILE A 66 27.57 -5.66 1.44
C ILE A 66 26.40 -5.38 0.49
N LEU A 67 25.17 -5.74 0.85
CA LEU A 67 24.00 -5.46 0.03
C LEU A 67 23.84 -3.95 -0.24
N PRO A 68 23.40 -3.56 -1.45
CA PRO A 68 22.95 -2.20 -1.69
C PRO A 68 21.60 -1.97 -0.99
N TYR A 69 21.41 -0.78 -0.41
CA TYR A 69 20.16 -0.38 0.23
C TYR A 69 19.57 0.87 -0.42
N ILE A 70 18.26 1.06 -0.28
CA ILE A 70 17.55 2.26 -0.75
C ILE A 70 17.14 3.10 0.46
N GLU A 71 17.62 4.34 0.51
CA GLU A 71 17.26 5.31 1.54
C GLU A 71 16.31 6.36 0.96
N VAL A 72 15.00 6.19 1.22
CA VAL A 72 13.97 7.15 0.82
C VAL A 72 13.89 8.25 1.87
N PRO A 73 14.09 9.54 1.51
CA PRO A 73 14.36 10.57 2.53
C PRO A 73 13.18 11.02 3.39
N ASP A 74 11.94 10.73 2.97
CA ASP A 74 10.74 10.92 3.79
C ASP A 74 10.38 9.67 4.61
N GLY A 75 11.17 8.59 4.49
CA GLY A 75 10.92 7.31 5.14
C GLY A 75 9.71 6.56 4.60
N SER A 76 9.14 7.01 3.46
CA SER A 76 8.04 6.29 2.82
C SER A 76 8.53 4.94 2.29
N ARG A 77 7.64 3.95 2.36
CA ARG A 77 7.86 2.67 1.69
C ARG A 77 7.62 2.86 0.20
N MET A 78 8.52 2.34 -0.61
CA MET A 78 8.34 2.26 -2.06
C MET A 78 8.17 0.82 -2.48
N ASP A 79 7.29 0.61 -3.45
CA ASP A 79 7.13 -0.67 -4.09
C ASP A 79 8.43 -1.05 -4.83
N PHE A 80 8.74 -2.32 -4.78
CA PHE A 80 9.81 -2.96 -5.51
C PHE A 80 9.21 -4.04 -6.41
N PHE A 81 10.02 -5.01 -6.80
CA PHE A 81 9.67 -6.10 -7.68
C PHE A 81 8.36 -6.78 -7.29
N GLN A 82 7.42 -6.85 -8.24
CA GLN A 82 6.11 -7.50 -8.07
C GLN A 82 5.43 -7.15 -6.73
N GLY A 83 5.23 -5.85 -6.44
CA GLY A 83 4.50 -5.38 -5.26
C GLY A 83 5.17 -5.61 -3.89
N GLY A 84 6.35 -6.23 -3.87
CA GLY A 84 7.20 -6.28 -2.67
C GLY A 84 7.74 -4.90 -2.31
N ALA A 85 8.56 -4.80 -1.26
CA ALA A 85 9.23 -3.57 -0.86
C ALA A 85 10.76 -3.75 -0.80
N PHE A 86 11.50 -2.65 -0.87
CA PHE A 86 12.94 -2.66 -0.62
C PHE A 86 13.24 -3.08 0.82
N ALA A 87 14.20 -3.97 1.01
CA ALA A 87 14.66 -4.39 2.33
C ALA A 87 15.85 -3.54 2.79
N ASP A 88 15.89 -3.14 4.06
CA ASP A 88 17.04 -2.51 4.71
C ASP A 88 17.38 -3.20 6.04
N PHE A 89 18.27 -4.19 5.99
CA PHE A 89 18.67 -4.98 7.15
C PHE A 89 19.59 -4.24 8.12
N ARG A 90 19.84 -2.94 7.90
CA ARG A 90 20.42 -2.05 8.91
C ARG A 90 19.36 -1.60 9.93
N GLN A 91 18.08 -1.78 9.61
CA GLN A 91 16.94 -1.52 10.48
C GLN A 91 16.50 -2.80 11.20
N LYS A 92 16.16 -2.67 12.47
CA LYS A 92 15.76 -3.80 13.32
C LYS A 92 14.46 -4.45 12.83
N GLU A 93 13.52 -3.61 12.41
CA GLU A 93 12.18 -4.03 11.99
C GLU A 93 12.22 -4.91 10.74
N ASP A 94 13.11 -4.62 9.79
CA ASP A 94 13.26 -5.42 8.57
C ASP A 94 13.94 -6.76 8.87
N VAL A 95 14.88 -6.81 9.81
CA VAL A 95 15.52 -8.05 10.24
C VAL A 95 14.52 -8.95 10.95
N GLU A 96 13.70 -8.41 11.84
CA GLU A 96 12.62 -9.14 12.52
C GLU A 96 11.65 -9.75 11.50
N ARG A 97 11.12 -8.92 10.61
CA ARG A 97 10.18 -9.36 9.56
C ARG A 97 10.82 -10.32 8.56
N SER A 98 12.14 -10.29 8.41
CA SER A 98 12.83 -11.19 7.49
C SER A 98 12.86 -12.65 7.93
N ARG A 99 12.62 -12.91 9.23
CA ARG A 99 12.59 -14.27 9.77
C ARG A 99 11.27 -14.98 9.52
N ASP A 100 10.21 -14.18 9.35
CA ASP A 100 8.87 -14.63 8.98
C ASP A 100 8.31 -13.67 7.92
N PRO A 101 8.73 -13.82 6.65
CA PRO A 101 8.37 -12.88 5.59
C PRO A 101 6.89 -12.96 5.20
N PHE A 102 6.17 -14.02 5.59
CA PHE A 102 4.77 -14.26 5.20
C PHE A 102 3.78 -14.18 6.36
N TYR A 103 4.24 -13.93 7.59
CA TYR A 103 3.39 -13.90 8.78
C TYR A 103 2.66 -15.23 9.01
N SER A 104 3.36 -16.34 8.76
CA SER A 104 2.79 -17.67 8.83
C SER A 104 2.94 -18.25 10.24
N ASP A 105 1.86 -18.84 10.76
CA ASP A 105 1.89 -19.57 12.02
C ASP A 105 2.47 -21.00 11.85
N GLU A 106 2.79 -21.42 10.61
CA GLU A 106 3.35 -22.75 10.31
C GLU A 106 4.89 -22.76 10.47
N GLU A 107 5.42 -23.54 11.43
CA GLU A 107 6.87 -23.65 11.70
C GLU A 107 7.67 -24.15 10.47
N ASP A 108 7.05 -24.93 9.59
CA ASP A 108 7.67 -25.51 8.38
C ASP A 108 7.95 -24.46 7.28
N GLU A 109 7.36 -23.27 7.40
CA GLU A 109 7.60 -22.11 6.51
C GLU A 109 8.62 -21.12 7.09
N ALA A 110 9.14 -21.40 8.28
CA ALA A 110 10.11 -20.55 8.95
C ALA A 110 11.42 -20.42 8.13
N MET A 111 12.00 -19.23 8.17
CA MET A 111 13.27 -18.99 7.49
C MET A 111 14.41 -19.68 8.23
N LEU A 112 15.22 -20.45 7.49
CA LEU A 112 16.41 -21.09 8.05
C LEU A 112 17.54 -20.07 8.32
N PRO A 113 18.50 -20.35 9.22
CA PRO A 113 19.60 -19.43 9.58
C PRO A 113 20.42 -18.89 8.41
N TRP A 114 20.59 -19.69 7.36
CA TRP A 114 21.34 -19.35 6.15
C TRP A 114 20.49 -18.77 5.02
N MET A 115 19.24 -18.37 5.32
CA MET A 115 18.31 -17.80 4.37
C MET A 115 17.92 -16.37 4.75
N THR A 116 17.69 -15.54 3.75
CA THR A 116 17.17 -14.18 3.93
C THR A 116 16.36 -13.73 2.70
N PRO A 117 15.28 -12.95 2.86
CA PRO A 117 14.72 -12.20 1.76
C PRO A 117 15.72 -11.18 1.18
N LEU A 118 15.63 -10.92 -0.12
CA LEU A 118 16.25 -9.80 -0.83
C LEU A 118 15.22 -8.67 -1.11
N SER A 119 13.95 -8.93 -0.84
CA SER A 119 12.84 -7.96 -0.86
C SER A 119 11.87 -8.27 0.28
N MET A 120 11.21 -7.25 0.84
CA MET A 120 10.16 -7.44 1.85
C MET A 120 8.80 -7.68 1.18
N LEU A 121 7.83 -8.27 1.90
CA LEU A 121 6.49 -8.57 1.38
C LEU A 121 5.68 -7.35 0.89
N GLY A 122 6.06 -6.13 1.32
CA GLY A 122 5.40 -4.90 0.86
C GLY A 122 3.91 -4.90 1.18
N ASN A 123 3.08 -4.55 0.19
CA ASN A 123 1.62 -4.51 0.30
C ASN A 123 0.95 -5.67 -0.47
N HIS A 124 1.49 -6.89 -0.31
CA HIS A 124 0.95 -8.19 -0.75
C HIS A 124 1.13 -8.55 -2.23
N ARG A 125 2.32 -9.04 -2.59
CA ARG A 125 2.50 -9.91 -3.77
C ARG A 125 3.68 -10.86 -3.55
N SER A 126 4.90 -10.47 -3.92
CA SER A 126 5.99 -11.45 -3.98
C SER A 126 7.25 -11.08 -3.19
N VAL A 127 7.91 -12.11 -2.65
CA VAL A 127 9.16 -12.01 -1.88
C VAL A 127 10.25 -12.78 -2.60
N ILE A 128 11.40 -12.15 -2.81
CA ILE A 128 12.60 -12.79 -3.34
C ILE A 128 13.38 -13.37 -2.16
N ILE A 129 13.47 -14.69 -2.03
CA ILE A 129 14.14 -15.36 -0.92
C ILE A 129 15.46 -15.97 -1.39
N TYR A 130 16.56 -15.70 -0.70
CA TYR A 130 17.89 -16.19 -1.01
C TYR A 130 18.39 -17.17 0.06
N SER A 131 18.98 -18.29 -0.38
CA SER A 131 19.72 -19.23 0.46
C SER A 131 21.21 -19.14 0.19
N ALA A 132 22.00 -18.79 1.21
CA ALA A 132 23.45 -18.76 1.13
C ALA A 132 24.08 -20.17 1.10
N LYS A 133 23.43 -21.17 1.70
CA LYS A 133 23.87 -22.59 1.71
C LYS A 133 23.80 -23.19 0.30
N TYR A 134 22.69 -22.98 -0.41
CA TYR A 134 22.46 -23.55 -1.74
C TYR A 134 22.80 -22.60 -2.89
N HIS A 135 23.02 -21.31 -2.59
CA HIS A 135 23.19 -20.24 -3.58
C HIS A 135 22.04 -20.21 -4.62
N ARG A 136 20.82 -20.25 -4.10
CA ARG A 136 19.57 -20.30 -4.87
C ARG A 136 18.58 -19.24 -4.40
N ILE A 137 17.70 -18.85 -5.30
CA ILE A 137 16.62 -17.90 -5.06
C ILE A 137 15.27 -18.55 -5.39
N TRP A 138 14.28 -18.25 -4.56
CA TRP A 138 12.87 -18.45 -4.79
C TRP A 138 12.19 -17.09 -4.92
N ILE A 139 11.25 -16.96 -5.84
CA ILE A 139 10.34 -15.82 -5.87
C ILE A 139 8.97 -16.39 -5.55
N LEU A 140 8.46 -16.10 -4.36
CA LEU A 140 7.22 -16.67 -3.84
C LEU A 140 6.17 -15.58 -3.74
N ASP A 141 4.96 -15.91 -4.15
CA ASP A 141 3.80 -15.04 -4.11
C ASP A 141 2.90 -15.41 -2.92
N HIS A 142 2.66 -14.45 -2.05
CA HIS A 142 1.88 -14.64 -0.83
C HIS A 142 0.39 -14.89 -1.12
N GLU A 143 -0.16 -14.30 -2.19
CA GLU A 143 -1.59 -14.46 -2.50
C GLU A 143 -1.92 -15.84 -3.09
N SER A 144 -1.06 -16.32 -3.98
CA SER A 144 -1.25 -17.61 -4.65
C SER A 144 -0.63 -18.80 -3.91
N GLY A 145 0.29 -18.54 -2.97
CA GLY A 145 1.08 -19.58 -2.31
C GLY A 145 2.05 -20.30 -3.25
N GLY A 146 2.29 -19.75 -4.45
CA GLY A 146 3.09 -20.35 -5.51
C GLY A 146 4.31 -19.53 -5.91
N SER A 147 5.06 -19.98 -6.92
CA SER A 147 6.18 -19.20 -7.45
C SER A 147 5.72 -18.07 -8.38
N ALA A 148 6.24 -16.86 -8.15
CA ALA A 148 6.06 -15.70 -9.02
C ALA A 148 7.17 -15.56 -10.08
N ASP A 149 8.11 -16.51 -10.15
CA ASP A 149 9.20 -16.50 -11.13
C ASP A 149 8.68 -16.88 -12.53
N HIS A 150 8.77 -15.95 -13.49
CA HIS A 150 8.32 -16.16 -14.88
C HIS A 150 8.96 -17.36 -15.61
N ASN A 151 10.08 -17.89 -15.10
CA ASN A 151 10.75 -19.05 -15.71
C ASN A 151 10.48 -20.36 -14.96
N ILE A 152 9.78 -20.32 -13.83
CA ILE A 152 9.25 -21.51 -13.18
C ILE A 152 7.82 -21.65 -13.68
N ASN A 153 7.64 -22.43 -14.75
CA ASN A 153 6.33 -22.94 -15.11
C ASN A 153 5.99 -24.08 -14.15
N GLU A 154 5.75 -23.77 -12.89
CA GLU A 154 4.92 -24.65 -12.08
C GLU A 154 3.48 -24.35 -12.45
N GLY A 155 2.96 -25.15 -13.39
CA GLY A 155 1.57 -25.51 -13.28
C GLY A 155 1.43 -26.33 -12.01
N PHE A 156 0.81 -25.78 -10.97
CA PHE A 156 0.23 -26.45 -9.79
C PHE A 156 -0.39 -25.33 -8.95
N LEU A 157 -1.57 -25.39 -8.34
CA LEU A 157 -2.67 -26.33 -8.29
C LEU A 157 -3.91 -25.53 -8.73
N SER A 158 -4.88 -26.14 -9.41
CA SER A 158 -6.15 -25.42 -9.60
C SER A 158 -6.73 -25.05 -8.22
N ALA A 159 -7.52 -23.97 -8.13
CA ALA A 159 -8.21 -23.62 -6.87
C ALA A 159 -8.93 -24.83 -6.23
N GLU A 160 -9.39 -25.78 -7.07
CA GLU A 160 -10.00 -27.05 -6.67
C GLU A 160 -9.03 -28.02 -5.98
N GLU A 161 -7.74 -28.03 -6.34
CA GLU A 161 -6.74 -28.86 -5.69
C GLU A 161 -6.23 -28.24 -4.38
N HIS A 162 -6.15 -26.91 -4.31
CA HIS A 162 -5.88 -26.20 -3.04
C HIS A 162 -7.02 -26.42 -2.03
N GLU A 163 -8.27 -26.37 -2.49
CA GLU A 163 -9.45 -26.65 -1.67
C GLU A 163 -9.51 -28.14 -1.25
N ARG A 164 -9.07 -29.07 -2.11
CA ARG A 164 -8.92 -30.49 -1.74
C ARG A 164 -7.88 -30.73 -0.67
N LEU A 165 -6.73 -30.05 -0.73
CA LEU A 165 -5.68 -30.18 0.30
C LEU A 165 -6.14 -29.58 1.65
N GLN A 166 -6.90 -28.48 1.63
CA GLN A 166 -7.51 -27.93 2.85
C GLN A 166 -8.61 -28.85 3.42
N GLU A 167 -9.40 -29.50 2.56
CA GLU A 167 -10.37 -30.50 2.99
C GLU A 167 -9.73 -31.79 3.53
N GLU A 168 -8.58 -32.20 2.99
CA GLU A 168 -7.83 -33.36 3.48
C GLU A 168 -7.20 -33.04 4.84
N ARG A 169 -6.63 -31.84 5.04
CA ARG A 169 -6.15 -31.36 6.35
C ARG A 169 -7.25 -31.31 7.42
N LYS A 170 -8.43 -30.76 7.09
CA LYS A 170 -9.59 -30.76 8.01
C LYS A 170 -10.06 -32.17 8.38
N LYS A 171 -9.99 -33.12 7.45
CA LYS A 171 -10.37 -34.52 7.71
C LYS A 171 -9.35 -35.23 8.59
N GLU A 172 -8.07 -34.88 8.51
CA GLU A 172 -7.02 -35.42 9.38
C GLU A 172 -7.18 -34.89 10.81
N GLU A 173 -7.45 -33.60 10.99
CA GLU A 173 -7.77 -32.97 12.29
C GLU A 173 -9.03 -33.56 12.92
N GLU A 174 -10.09 -33.82 12.13
CA GLU A 174 -11.30 -34.49 12.60
C GLU A 174 -11.08 -35.99 12.91
N SER A 175 -10.08 -36.64 12.28
CA SER A 175 -9.77 -38.05 12.52
C SER A 175 -8.88 -38.29 13.74
N ASN A 176 -8.11 -37.29 14.15
CA ASN A 176 -7.21 -37.35 15.31
C ASN A 176 -7.86 -36.89 16.63
N GLY A 177 -9.19 -37.00 16.74
CA GLY A 177 -9.91 -37.19 18.00
C GLY A 177 -9.57 -36.21 19.11
N GLY A 178 -10.28 -35.09 19.14
CA GLY A 178 -10.17 -34.09 20.19
C GLY A 178 -10.36 -34.63 21.61
N VAL A 179 -9.67 -33.98 22.54
CA VAL A 179 -10.11 -33.85 23.93
C VAL A 179 -10.29 -32.35 24.16
N SER A 180 -11.55 -31.94 24.21
CA SER A 180 -12.00 -30.72 24.85
C SER A 180 -11.80 -30.85 26.35
N GLU A 181 -11.29 -29.83 27.02
CA GLU A 181 -11.65 -29.50 28.40
C GLU A 181 -11.34 -28.02 28.65
N ASP A 182 -12.42 -27.24 28.78
CA ASP A 182 -12.48 -26.03 29.62
C ASP A 182 -12.13 -26.42 31.06
N GLU A 183 -11.34 -25.62 31.78
CA GLU A 183 -11.39 -25.33 33.24
C GLU A 183 -10.13 -24.56 33.65
N GLU A 184 -10.27 -23.28 34.02
CA GLU A 184 -10.08 -22.76 35.39
C GLU A 184 -8.60 -22.52 35.78
N ASP A 185 -8.15 -21.27 35.62
CA ASP A 185 -6.90 -20.74 36.19
C ASP A 185 -7.12 -20.41 37.69
N GLU A 186 -6.58 -21.23 38.59
CA GLU A 186 -6.24 -20.84 39.96
C GLU A 186 -4.80 -21.26 40.28
N GLU A 187 -4.01 -20.23 40.62
CA GLU A 187 -3.01 -20.07 41.71
C GLU A 187 -2.05 -21.21 42.13
N ASP A 188 -0.88 -20.72 42.56
CA ASP A 188 0.16 -21.32 43.42
C ASP A 188 1.17 -22.27 42.75
N GLU A 189 2.46 -22.31 43.07
CA GLU A 189 3.48 -21.52 43.80
C GLU A 189 4.65 -22.55 43.97
N GLU A 190 5.87 -22.06 44.20
CA GLU A 190 7.07 -22.80 44.68
C GLU A 190 7.89 -23.56 43.60
N GLU A 191 9.12 -23.14 43.25
CA GLU A 191 10.39 -23.24 44.04
C GLU A 191 10.70 -24.72 44.37
N GLU A 192 11.86 -25.35 44.13
CA GLU A 192 13.26 -24.96 44.07
C GLU A 192 14.09 -25.98 43.24
N GLU A 193 15.20 -25.48 42.69
CA GLU A 193 16.59 -26.00 42.71
C GLU A 193 16.88 -27.51 42.73
N ASP A 194 17.77 -27.98 41.83
CA ASP A 194 19.12 -28.40 42.23
C ASP A 194 20.02 -28.74 41.02
N GLU A 195 21.22 -28.17 41.09
CA GLU A 195 22.44 -28.31 40.27
C GLU A 195 23.07 -29.72 40.45
N GLU A 196 23.68 -30.37 39.45
CA GLU A 196 25.10 -30.30 39.00
C GLU A 196 25.72 -31.72 38.99
N ASP A 197 26.93 -31.80 38.42
CA ASP A 197 27.93 -32.89 38.33
C ASP A 197 27.90 -33.74 37.04
N GLU A 198 28.81 -33.51 36.07
CA GLU A 198 30.23 -33.96 35.98
C GLU A 198 30.33 -35.49 35.79
N GLU A 199 31.12 -36.13 34.92
CA GLU A 199 32.33 -35.82 34.15
C GLU A 199 32.60 -37.01 33.18
N ASP A 200 33.47 -36.77 32.18
CA ASP A 200 34.50 -37.66 31.61
C ASP A 200 34.21 -38.89 30.70
N ASP A 201 34.73 -38.74 29.46
CA ASP A 201 35.85 -39.49 28.85
C ASP A 201 35.65 -40.45 27.64
N GLU A 202 36.43 -40.09 26.61
CA GLU A 202 37.26 -40.88 25.68
C GLU A 202 36.68 -41.65 24.46
N ASP A 203 37.14 -41.16 23.30
CA ASP A 203 37.75 -41.86 22.14
C ASP A 203 36.90 -42.68 21.14
N GLY A 204 36.99 -42.28 19.86
CA GLY A 204 36.70 -43.14 18.71
C GLY A 204 36.69 -42.41 17.37
N GLU A 205 37.76 -42.59 16.59
CA GLU A 205 37.97 -42.07 15.23
C GLU A 205 37.02 -42.65 14.15
N ASP A 206 36.84 -41.85 13.10
CA ASP A 206 36.56 -42.19 11.69
C ASP A 206 35.16 -42.73 11.27
N GLU A 207 34.55 -42.00 10.33
CA GLU A 207 34.13 -42.43 8.97
C GLU A 207 32.78 -41.80 8.55
N ASP A 208 32.86 -40.91 7.57
CA ASP A 208 31.86 -40.60 6.53
C ASP A 208 30.40 -41.02 6.81
N GLU A 209 29.59 -40.10 7.34
CA GLU A 209 28.14 -40.17 7.19
C GLU A 209 27.68 -38.94 6.41
N ASP A 210 27.28 -39.20 5.16
CA ASP A 210 26.38 -38.37 4.39
C ASP A 210 25.11 -38.16 5.23
N ASP A 211 25.06 -37.09 6.02
CA ASP A 211 23.83 -36.60 6.64
C ASP A 211 22.94 -36.05 5.51
N GLU A 212 22.27 -36.98 4.82
CA GLU A 212 20.97 -36.76 4.22
C GLU A 212 19.99 -36.45 5.36
N ASP A 213 20.11 -35.25 5.95
CA ASP A 213 18.99 -34.63 6.61
C ASP A 213 17.94 -34.44 5.50
N GLU A 214 16.96 -35.36 5.44
CA GLU A 214 15.64 -35.12 4.85
C GLU A 214 15.01 -33.98 5.65
N ASP A 215 15.52 -32.78 5.40
CA ASP A 215 14.99 -31.50 5.83
C ASP A 215 13.66 -31.36 5.10
N ASN A 216 12.59 -31.81 5.76
CA ASN A 216 11.20 -31.74 5.31
C ASN A 216 10.69 -30.28 5.30
N SER A 217 11.60 -29.31 5.14
CA SER A 217 11.26 -27.91 4.96
C SER A 217 10.81 -27.68 3.52
N ASN A 218 9.93 -26.70 3.34
CA ASN A 218 9.40 -26.26 2.05
C ASN A 218 10.48 -25.75 1.06
N TRP A 219 11.76 -25.81 1.46
CA TRP A 219 12.94 -25.26 0.79
C TRP A 219 13.79 -26.32 0.10
N ASP A 220 13.16 -27.24 -0.64
CA ASP A 220 13.89 -28.23 -1.43
C ASP A 220 14.95 -27.54 -2.30
N LYS A 221 16.20 -28.00 -2.18
CA LYS A 221 17.34 -27.52 -2.97
C LYS A 221 17.05 -27.51 -4.46
N ASP A 222 16.11 -28.32 -4.96
CA ASP A 222 15.77 -28.43 -6.38
C ASP A 222 14.64 -27.48 -6.83
N SER A 223 13.78 -26.97 -5.94
CA SER A 223 12.65 -26.08 -6.29
C SER A 223 13.06 -24.64 -6.60
N GLY A 224 14.17 -24.15 -6.02
CA GLY A 224 14.71 -22.82 -6.31
C GLY A 224 15.34 -22.67 -7.71
N ARG A 225 15.92 -21.51 -8.00
CA ARG A 225 16.77 -21.31 -9.19
C ARG A 225 18.13 -20.74 -8.80
N PRO A 226 19.20 -20.97 -9.58
CA PRO A 226 20.52 -20.42 -9.28
C PRO A 226 20.46 -18.89 -9.10
N ALA A 227 20.93 -18.38 -7.96
CA ALA A 227 20.69 -17.00 -7.54
C ALA A 227 21.11 -15.98 -8.60
N GLY A 228 22.34 -16.10 -9.12
CA GLY A 228 22.83 -15.18 -10.15
C GLY A 228 22.01 -15.23 -11.45
N LYS A 229 21.38 -16.38 -11.78
CA LYS A 229 20.51 -16.47 -12.96
C LYS A 229 19.20 -15.71 -12.74
N VAL A 230 18.57 -15.87 -11.58
CA VAL A 230 17.31 -15.19 -11.23
C VAL A 230 17.49 -13.67 -11.25
N LEU A 231 18.51 -13.16 -10.57
CA LEU A 231 18.74 -11.71 -10.51
C LEU A 231 19.05 -11.09 -11.88
N ARG A 232 19.81 -11.79 -12.74
CA ARG A 232 20.03 -11.37 -14.15
C ARG A 232 18.74 -11.41 -14.97
N ASP A 233 17.86 -12.39 -14.71
CA ASP A 233 16.57 -12.45 -15.36
C ASP A 233 15.65 -11.31 -14.92
N ILE A 234 15.69 -10.88 -13.65
CA ILE A 234 14.94 -9.68 -13.19
C ILE A 234 15.37 -8.45 -13.97
N VAL A 235 16.68 -8.22 -14.12
CA VAL A 235 17.20 -7.12 -14.96
C VAL A 235 16.66 -7.26 -16.39
N LYS A 236 16.69 -8.47 -16.95
CA LYS A 236 16.16 -8.74 -18.29
C LYS A 236 14.65 -8.46 -18.39
N TRP A 237 13.86 -8.83 -17.38
CA TRP A 237 12.42 -8.60 -17.34
C TRP A 237 12.07 -7.11 -17.37
N TYR A 238 12.83 -6.26 -16.67
CA TYR A 238 12.69 -4.81 -16.79
C TYR A 238 13.11 -4.26 -18.16
N HIS A 239 14.16 -4.82 -18.78
CA HIS A 239 14.58 -4.42 -20.13
C HIS A 239 13.53 -4.81 -21.19
N GLU A 240 12.90 -5.96 -21.02
CA GLU A 240 11.86 -6.50 -21.91
C GLU A 240 10.45 -6.00 -21.56
N LEU A 241 10.29 -5.20 -20.49
CA LEU A 241 9.03 -4.71 -19.96
C LEU A 241 8.03 -5.84 -19.62
N ILE A 242 8.55 -7.02 -19.28
CA ILE A 242 7.78 -8.10 -18.65
C ILE A 242 7.37 -7.64 -17.25
N GLU A 243 8.32 -7.00 -16.56
CA GLU A 243 8.13 -6.36 -15.27
C GLU A 243 8.27 -4.85 -15.41
N LEU A 244 7.49 -4.12 -14.61
CA LEU A 244 7.50 -2.67 -14.56
C LEU A 244 7.64 -2.22 -13.11
N PRO A 245 8.34 -1.09 -12.88
CA PRO A 245 8.39 -0.51 -11.56
C PRO A 245 7.00 0.01 -11.13
N GLY A 246 6.74 -0.01 -9.81
CA GLY A 246 5.52 0.55 -9.23
C GLY A 246 4.27 -0.29 -9.47
N ASP A 247 4.39 -1.62 -9.42
CA ASP A 247 3.26 -2.56 -9.58
C ASP A 247 2.54 -2.89 -8.25
N GLY A 248 2.73 -2.06 -7.22
CA GLY A 248 2.02 -2.14 -5.93
C GLY A 248 1.12 -0.92 -5.68
N ASP A 249 0.42 -0.91 -4.54
CA ASP A 249 -0.54 0.15 -4.22
C ASP A 249 0.12 1.44 -3.70
N GLU A 250 1.40 1.39 -3.34
CA GLU A 250 2.15 2.58 -2.89
C GLU A 250 2.65 3.40 -4.08
N ALA A 251 2.67 2.80 -5.28
CA ALA A 251 3.00 3.48 -6.51
C ALA A 251 1.89 4.45 -6.92
N GLY A 252 2.23 5.75 -6.97
CA GLY A 252 1.31 6.78 -7.44
C GLY A 252 0.81 6.54 -8.87
N PRO A 253 -0.28 7.20 -9.31
CA PRO A 253 -1.00 6.91 -10.56
C PRO A 253 -0.15 7.09 -11.84
N VAL A 254 1.00 7.76 -11.75
CA VAL A 254 1.96 7.91 -12.84
C VAL A 254 2.73 6.63 -13.17
N TRP A 255 2.79 5.67 -12.25
CA TRP A 255 3.46 4.36 -12.40
C TRP A 255 2.53 3.24 -12.88
N ASP A 256 1.32 3.60 -13.30
CA ASP A 256 0.36 2.65 -13.81
C ASP A 256 0.85 1.90 -15.07
N LYS A 257 0.73 0.58 -15.06
CA LYS A 257 1.18 -0.32 -16.13
C LYS A 257 0.64 0.03 -17.52
N ASP A 258 -0.63 0.44 -17.63
CA ASP A 258 -1.24 0.80 -18.92
C ASP A 258 -0.60 2.05 -19.53
N ILE A 259 -0.11 2.95 -18.67
CA ILE A 259 0.63 4.14 -19.08
C ILE A 259 2.04 3.73 -19.51
N LEU A 260 2.76 3.06 -18.62
CA LEU A 260 4.20 2.78 -18.76
C LEU A 260 4.54 1.92 -19.99
N LEU A 261 3.75 0.87 -20.27
CA LEU A 261 4.01 -0.05 -21.39
C LEU A 261 4.10 0.65 -22.75
N SER A 262 3.32 1.72 -22.93
CA SER A 262 3.32 2.49 -24.17
C SER A 262 4.43 3.54 -24.22
N LEU A 263 4.82 4.10 -23.07
CA LEU A 263 5.76 5.21 -22.99
C LEU A 263 7.22 4.76 -23.06
N TYR A 264 7.60 3.66 -22.41
CA TYR A 264 8.99 3.20 -22.44
C TYR A 264 9.51 3.00 -23.88
N PRO A 265 8.82 2.26 -24.77
CA PRO A 265 9.25 2.12 -26.16
C PRO A 265 9.22 3.44 -26.94
N LYS A 266 8.22 4.30 -26.67
CA LYS A 266 8.08 5.62 -27.30
C LYS A 266 9.31 6.50 -27.09
N HIS A 267 9.94 6.40 -25.91
CA HIS A 267 11.11 7.18 -25.53
C HIS A 267 12.43 6.43 -25.67
N GLY A 268 12.45 5.26 -26.33
CA GLY A 268 13.68 4.57 -26.71
C GLY A 268 14.20 3.55 -25.71
N TRP A 269 13.41 3.12 -24.72
CA TRP A 269 13.79 2.00 -23.84
C TRP A 269 13.84 0.67 -24.61
N PRO A 270 14.78 -0.25 -24.31
CA PRO A 270 15.85 -0.18 -23.30
C PRO A 270 17.19 0.35 -23.84
N SER A 271 17.19 1.06 -24.97
CA SER A 271 18.44 1.50 -25.60
C SER A 271 19.16 2.56 -24.76
N ALA A 272 20.45 2.75 -25.04
CA ALA A 272 21.25 3.80 -24.40
C ALA A 272 20.76 5.22 -24.73
N ASP A 273 19.96 5.38 -25.79
CA ASP A 273 19.39 6.66 -26.22
C ASP A 273 18.02 6.94 -25.55
N PHE A 274 17.65 6.21 -24.48
CA PHE A 274 16.41 6.43 -23.74
C PHE A 274 16.31 7.86 -23.21
N ASP A 275 15.30 8.60 -23.68
CA ASP A 275 15.02 9.97 -23.25
C ASP A 275 14.12 9.97 -22.02
N GLY A 276 14.75 9.80 -20.86
CA GLY A 276 14.04 9.75 -19.59
C GLY A 276 13.34 11.06 -19.20
N ASP A 277 13.82 12.22 -19.67
CA ASP A 277 13.21 13.51 -19.37
C ASP A 277 11.90 13.67 -20.17
N ALA A 278 11.92 13.33 -21.46
CA ALA A 278 10.71 13.31 -22.27
C ALA A 278 9.71 12.25 -21.78
N PHE A 279 10.21 11.10 -21.33
CA PHE A 279 9.40 10.05 -20.72
C PHE A 279 8.62 10.57 -19.50
N GLN A 280 9.28 11.22 -18.54
CA GLN A 280 8.60 11.74 -17.34
C GLN A 280 7.55 12.81 -17.66
N ILE A 281 7.81 13.65 -18.68
CA ILE A 281 6.82 14.63 -19.15
C ILE A 281 5.58 13.93 -19.72
N ASP A 282 5.77 12.95 -20.60
CA ASP A 282 4.63 12.23 -21.19
C ASP A 282 3.94 11.29 -20.20
N GLN A 283 4.65 10.84 -19.16
CA GLN A 283 4.10 10.06 -18.05
C GLN A 283 3.05 10.85 -17.28
N VAL A 284 3.38 12.07 -16.83
CA VAL A 284 2.41 12.92 -16.11
C VAL A 284 1.24 13.34 -17.00
N ARG A 285 1.48 13.59 -18.30
CA ARG A 285 0.40 13.88 -19.27
C ARG A 285 -0.54 12.70 -19.45
N ALA A 286 0.01 11.49 -19.58
CA ALA A 286 -0.79 10.27 -19.73
C ALA A 286 -1.60 9.98 -18.46
N ALA A 287 -1.03 10.22 -17.27
CA ALA A 287 -1.74 10.09 -16.00
C ALA A 287 -2.91 11.08 -15.90
N ALA A 288 -2.69 12.35 -16.23
CA ALA A 288 -3.77 13.35 -16.28
C ALA A 288 -4.89 12.94 -17.25
N VAL A 289 -4.55 12.43 -18.44
CA VAL A 289 -5.53 11.91 -19.41
C VAL A 289 -6.28 10.68 -18.87
N LYS A 290 -5.59 9.77 -18.17
CA LYS A 290 -6.20 8.61 -17.54
C LYS A 290 -7.19 9.04 -16.46
N GLU A 291 -6.82 9.99 -15.58
CA GLU A 291 -7.70 10.56 -14.57
C GLU A 291 -8.95 11.20 -15.20
N ILE A 292 -8.79 12.00 -16.26
CA ILE A 292 -9.92 12.64 -16.95
C ILE A 292 -10.92 11.61 -17.49
N LYS A 293 -10.43 10.48 -18.02
CA LYS A 293 -11.25 9.37 -18.49
C LYS A 293 -11.85 8.57 -17.33
N GLY A 294 -11.08 8.38 -16.26
CA GLY A 294 -11.50 7.74 -15.02
C GLY A 294 -12.67 8.47 -14.38
N ASP A 295 -12.57 9.78 -14.18
CA ASP A 295 -13.65 10.65 -13.71
C ASP A 295 -14.95 10.46 -14.50
N ALA A 296 -14.83 10.40 -15.83
CA ALA A 296 -15.96 10.23 -16.72
C ALA A 296 -16.62 8.86 -16.52
N GLN A 297 -15.82 7.82 -16.30
CA GLN A 297 -16.31 6.46 -16.04
C GLN A 297 -16.80 6.27 -14.61
N GLU A 298 -16.20 6.94 -13.62
CA GLU A 298 -16.57 6.89 -12.20
C GLU A 298 -18.00 7.37 -11.99
N GLN A 299 -18.49 8.33 -12.77
CA GLN A 299 -19.89 8.75 -12.69
C GLN A 299 -20.87 7.65 -13.10
N ILE A 300 -20.51 6.85 -14.11
CA ILE A 300 -21.31 5.69 -14.55
C ILE A 300 -21.20 4.57 -13.50
N TYR A 301 -19.97 4.33 -13.02
CA TYR A 301 -19.71 3.35 -11.99
C TYR A 301 -20.44 3.69 -10.69
N GLU A 302 -20.51 4.95 -10.30
CA GLU A 302 -21.18 5.38 -9.07
C GLU A 302 -22.69 5.15 -9.13
N VAL A 303 -23.33 5.40 -10.29
CA VAL A 303 -24.72 5.02 -10.51
C VAL A 303 -24.90 3.51 -10.42
N HIS A 304 -24.01 2.74 -11.06
CA HIS A 304 -24.07 1.27 -11.01
C HIS A 304 -23.90 0.72 -9.59
N ARG A 305 -22.90 1.21 -8.85
CA ARG A 305 -22.62 0.88 -7.45
C ARG A 305 -23.79 1.22 -6.55
N CYS A 306 -24.30 2.46 -6.63
CA CYS A 306 -25.47 2.86 -5.85
C CYS A 306 -26.70 2.00 -6.21
N ASN A 307 -26.85 1.60 -7.47
CA ASN A 307 -27.94 0.72 -7.90
C ASN A 307 -27.80 -0.69 -7.32
N MET A 308 -26.59 -1.27 -7.29
CA MET A 308 -26.33 -2.56 -6.62
C MET A 308 -26.64 -2.48 -5.12
N ASP A 309 -26.21 -1.40 -4.45
CA ASP A 309 -26.48 -1.17 -3.03
C ASP A 309 -27.98 -1.04 -2.72
N VAL A 310 -28.73 -0.38 -3.60
CA VAL A 310 -30.18 -0.19 -3.46
C VAL A 310 -30.97 -1.47 -3.76
N ASN A 311 -30.57 -2.22 -4.80
CA ASN A 311 -31.25 -3.46 -5.18
C ASN A 311 -30.89 -4.65 -4.29
N ASP A 312 -29.82 -4.53 -3.51
CA ASP A 312 -29.30 -5.59 -2.65
C ASP A 312 -29.04 -6.88 -3.44
N ASP A 313 -28.33 -6.77 -4.57
CA ASP A 313 -28.11 -7.89 -5.51
C ASP A 313 -27.43 -9.10 -4.85
N THR A 314 -26.70 -8.89 -3.73
CA THR A 314 -26.03 -9.94 -2.94
C THR A 314 -26.91 -10.53 -1.82
N GLY A 315 -28.10 -9.96 -1.59
CA GLY A 315 -28.99 -10.31 -0.47
C GLY A 315 -28.40 -10.02 0.92
N TYR A 316 -27.27 -9.30 1.00
CA TYR A 316 -26.58 -9.00 2.27
C TYR A 316 -27.44 -8.09 3.16
N ARG A 317 -28.02 -7.04 2.60
CA ARG A 317 -28.80 -6.05 3.37
C ARG A 317 -30.09 -6.66 3.89
N ASN A 318 -30.74 -7.51 3.10
CA ASN A 318 -31.92 -8.25 3.52
C ASN A 318 -31.62 -9.21 4.68
N ARG A 319 -30.46 -9.90 4.64
CA ARG A 319 -30.00 -10.73 5.77
C ARG A 319 -29.72 -9.90 7.02
N GLN A 320 -28.94 -8.82 6.87
CA GLN A 320 -28.63 -7.91 7.98
C GLN A 320 -29.91 -7.35 8.64
N ARG A 321 -30.91 -6.98 7.84
CA ARG A 321 -32.21 -6.54 8.36
C ARG A 321 -32.94 -7.65 9.13
N ALA A 322 -32.92 -8.88 8.61
CA ALA A 322 -33.53 -10.02 9.28
C ALA A 322 -32.84 -10.32 10.62
N ASP A 323 -31.51 -10.22 10.68
CA ASP A 323 -30.73 -10.39 11.91
C ASP A 323 -31.06 -9.30 12.94
N LEU A 324 -31.19 -8.04 12.52
CA LEU A 324 -31.59 -6.94 13.39
C LEU A 324 -33.01 -7.13 13.94
N LEU A 325 -33.95 -7.61 13.12
CA LEU A 325 -35.30 -7.96 13.55
C LEU A 325 -35.30 -9.16 14.51
N ALA A 326 -34.43 -10.14 14.29
CA ALA A 326 -34.26 -11.28 15.20
C ALA A 326 -33.67 -10.85 16.55
N LYS A 327 -32.67 -9.95 16.55
CA LYS A 327 -32.13 -9.34 17.77
C LYS A 327 -33.20 -8.57 18.54
N GLU A 328 -34.04 -7.79 17.85
CA GLU A 328 -35.16 -7.10 18.50
C GLU A 328 -36.14 -8.09 19.14
N ALA A 329 -36.46 -9.18 18.45
CA ALA A 329 -37.39 -10.21 18.94
C ALA A 329 -36.81 -11.03 20.11
N ALA A 330 -35.48 -11.21 20.16
CA ALA A 330 -34.78 -11.97 21.19
C ALA A 330 -34.43 -11.15 22.44
N ALA A 331 -34.56 -9.82 22.38
CA ALA A 331 -34.21 -8.93 23.48
C ALA A 331 -35.00 -9.24 24.75
N THR A 332 -34.27 -9.45 25.85
CA THR A 332 -34.84 -9.81 27.16
C THR A 332 -34.86 -8.63 28.13
N THR A 333 -34.06 -7.59 27.86
CA THR A 333 -33.99 -6.37 28.65
C THR A 333 -34.44 -5.14 27.85
N ASP A 334 -34.85 -4.08 28.55
CA ASP A 334 -35.20 -2.81 27.91
C ASP A 334 -33.98 -2.22 27.17
N ASP A 335 -32.77 -2.37 27.70
CA ASP A 335 -31.55 -1.90 27.03
C ASP A 335 -31.27 -2.66 25.72
N GLU A 336 -31.32 -3.99 25.73
CA GLU A 336 -31.16 -4.83 24.54
C GLU A 336 -32.19 -4.47 23.46
N LEU A 337 -33.46 -4.29 23.87
CA LEU A 337 -34.55 -3.97 22.95
C LEU A 337 -34.33 -2.60 22.28
N TRP A 338 -33.95 -1.59 23.06
CA TRP A 338 -33.77 -0.24 22.53
C TRP A 338 -32.47 -0.10 21.73
N ILE A 339 -31.42 -0.87 22.02
CA ILE A 339 -30.23 -0.95 21.15
C ILE A 339 -30.58 -1.62 19.82
N ALA A 340 -31.28 -2.76 19.83
CA ALA A 340 -31.68 -3.43 18.60
C ALA A 340 -32.58 -2.55 17.71
N ARG A 341 -33.54 -1.83 18.32
CA ARG A 341 -34.38 -0.85 17.61
C ARG A 341 -33.59 0.31 17.03
N TRP A 342 -32.58 0.79 17.75
CA TRP A 342 -31.69 1.85 17.27
C TRP A 342 -30.89 1.38 16.05
N GLU A 343 -30.31 0.19 16.11
CA GLU A 343 -29.56 -0.40 14.98
C GLU A 343 -30.47 -0.60 13.76
N LEU A 344 -31.68 -1.12 13.95
CA LEU A 344 -32.67 -1.25 12.89
C LEU A 344 -33.06 0.11 12.29
N TRP A 345 -33.32 1.10 13.12
CA TRP A 345 -33.64 2.46 12.66
C TRP A 345 -32.47 3.09 11.87
N LYS A 346 -31.22 2.93 12.34
CA LYS A 346 -30.03 3.38 11.60
C LYS A 346 -29.92 2.72 10.24
N TRP A 347 -30.19 1.42 10.18
CA TRP A 347 -30.21 0.67 8.93
C TRP A 347 -31.27 1.21 7.96
N GLU A 348 -32.48 1.49 8.44
CA GLU A 348 -33.57 2.05 7.63
C GLU A 348 -33.21 3.43 7.09
N GLN A 349 -32.67 4.32 7.94
CA GLN A 349 -32.20 5.64 7.52
C GLN A 349 -31.07 5.57 6.50
N HIS A 350 -30.13 4.65 6.68
CA HIS A 350 -29.07 4.41 5.70
C HIS A 350 -29.64 3.89 4.37
N SER A 351 -30.68 3.05 4.41
CA SER A 351 -31.36 2.58 3.20
C SER A 351 -32.06 3.70 2.44
N GLU A 352 -32.75 4.61 3.14
CA GLU A 352 -33.35 5.81 2.53
C GLU A 352 -32.27 6.71 1.91
N TYR A 353 -31.15 6.89 2.61
CA TYR A 353 -30.01 7.64 2.11
C TYR A 353 -29.44 7.06 0.81
N LEU A 354 -29.30 5.74 0.69
CA LEU A 354 -28.79 5.11 -0.54
C LEU A 354 -29.71 5.35 -1.75
N ILE A 355 -31.03 5.34 -1.53
CA ILE A 355 -32.01 5.66 -2.58
C ILE A 355 -31.87 7.12 -3.02
N GLU A 356 -31.69 8.05 -2.08
CA GLU A 356 -31.44 9.45 -2.39
C GLU A 356 -30.10 9.64 -3.11
N LYS A 357 -29.05 8.95 -2.66
CA LYS A 357 -27.73 8.95 -3.28
C LYS A 357 -27.78 8.46 -4.73
N LEU A 358 -28.51 7.37 -4.99
CA LEU A 358 -28.74 6.87 -6.35
C LEU A 358 -29.41 7.93 -7.23
N LYS A 359 -30.49 8.56 -6.75
CA LYS A 359 -31.18 9.62 -7.51
C LYS A 359 -30.25 10.80 -7.81
N MET A 360 -29.47 11.23 -6.83
CA MET A 360 -28.49 12.31 -7.03
C MET A 360 -27.43 11.91 -8.06
N ALA A 361 -26.91 10.68 -7.99
CA ALA A 361 -25.93 10.17 -8.96
C ALA A 361 -26.53 10.11 -10.39
N GLU A 362 -27.77 9.65 -10.54
CA GLU A 362 -28.49 9.63 -11.82
C GLU A 362 -28.72 11.05 -12.37
N GLU A 363 -29.11 12.00 -11.51
CA GLU A 363 -29.29 13.41 -11.90
C GLU A 363 -27.98 14.06 -12.34
N VAL A 364 -26.88 13.80 -11.63
CA VAL A 364 -25.54 14.28 -12.01
C VAL A 364 -25.12 13.69 -13.35
N LEU A 365 -25.26 12.37 -13.53
CA LEU A 365 -24.92 11.70 -14.78
C LEU A 365 -25.76 12.24 -15.95
N HIS A 366 -27.06 12.45 -15.76
CA HIS A 366 -27.94 13.01 -16.79
C HIS A 366 -27.60 14.48 -17.12
N ARG A 367 -27.21 15.29 -16.12
CA ARG A 367 -26.82 16.68 -16.31
C ARG A 367 -25.50 16.81 -17.08
N GLU A 368 -24.53 15.99 -16.74
CA GLU A 368 -23.17 16.06 -17.30
C GLU A 368 -23.04 15.29 -18.61
N SER A 369 -23.93 14.31 -18.83
CA SER A 369 -23.91 13.40 -19.99
C SER A 369 -25.33 13.10 -20.49
N PRO A 370 -26.02 14.05 -21.15
CA PRO A 370 -27.42 13.88 -21.59
C PRO A 370 -27.67 12.68 -22.54
N HIS A 371 -26.61 12.02 -23.04
CA HIS A 371 -26.65 10.86 -23.93
C HIS A 371 -25.69 9.72 -23.53
N GLY A 372 -25.23 9.68 -22.27
CA GLY A 372 -24.31 8.63 -21.78
C GLY A 372 -22.86 8.73 -22.28
N GLN A 373 -22.48 9.85 -22.88
CA GLN A 373 -21.09 10.17 -23.22
C GLN A 373 -20.55 11.13 -22.17
N CYS A 374 -19.86 10.59 -21.17
CA CYS A 374 -19.17 11.38 -20.16
C CYS A 374 -17.99 12.14 -20.77
N ARG A 375 -18.05 13.48 -20.70
CA ARG A 375 -17.12 14.46 -21.27
C ARG A 375 -16.92 14.31 -22.79
N ASN A 376 -17.00 15.40 -23.55
CA ASN A 376 -16.70 15.35 -24.98
C ASN A 376 -15.20 15.02 -25.16
N LEU A 377 -14.88 13.77 -25.50
CA LEU A 377 -13.52 13.30 -25.72
C LEU A 377 -12.79 14.10 -26.82
N ASP A 378 -13.53 14.75 -27.72
CA ASP A 378 -12.94 15.65 -28.72
C ASP A 378 -12.25 16.85 -28.05
N GLU A 379 -12.68 17.24 -26.85
CA GLU A 379 -12.10 18.33 -26.05
C GLU A 379 -11.03 17.85 -25.06
N LEU A 380 -10.58 16.59 -25.16
CA LEU A 380 -9.57 16.04 -24.27
C LEU A 380 -8.32 16.92 -24.11
N PRO A 381 -7.77 17.58 -25.16
CA PRO A 381 -6.64 18.49 -25.00
C PRO A 381 -6.91 19.68 -24.07
N LEU A 382 -8.16 20.17 -24.03
CA LEU A 382 -8.55 21.25 -23.11
C LEU A 382 -8.64 20.77 -21.66
N TRP A 383 -9.11 19.53 -21.46
CA TRP A 383 -9.19 18.92 -20.14
C TRP A 383 -7.81 18.55 -19.61
N GLU A 384 -6.95 18.01 -20.47
CA GLU A 384 -5.54 17.70 -20.16
C GLU A 384 -4.80 18.97 -19.72
N GLU A 385 -4.91 20.07 -20.50
CA GLU A 385 -4.33 21.37 -20.13
C GLU A 385 -4.81 21.83 -18.76
N ARG A 386 -6.13 21.76 -18.51
CA ARG A 386 -6.72 22.18 -17.24
C ARG A 386 -6.21 21.34 -16.07
N GLN A 387 -6.18 20.02 -16.23
CA GLN A 387 -5.71 19.10 -15.18
C GLN A 387 -4.24 19.35 -14.85
N LEU A 388 -3.37 19.39 -15.87
CA LEU A 388 -1.94 19.64 -15.68
C LEU A 388 -1.66 21.04 -15.12
N ARG A 389 -2.47 22.04 -15.48
CA ARG A 389 -2.40 23.37 -14.85
C ARG A 389 -2.71 23.29 -13.36
N MET A 390 -3.76 22.58 -12.96
CA MET A 390 -4.11 22.39 -11.55
C MET A 390 -2.98 21.67 -10.79
N GLU A 391 -2.48 20.57 -11.33
CA GLU A 391 -1.40 19.78 -10.72
C GLU A 391 -0.09 20.56 -10.65
N TYR A 392 0.26 21.34 -11.68
CA TYR A 392 1.43 22.21 -11.66
C TYR A 392 1.38 23.20 -10.49
N TRP A 393 0.22 23.82 -10.22
CA TRP A 393 0.07 24.72 -9.08
C TRP A 393 0.17 24.00 -7.73
N THR A 394 -0.31 22.76 -7.64
CA THR A 394 -0.07 21.89 -6.47
C THR A 394 1.43 21.67 -6.27
N LYS A 395 2.19 21.36 -7.34
CA LYS A 395 3.64 21.18 -7.27
C LYS A 395 4.39 22.46 -6.90
N LEU A 396 3.94 23.63 -7.37
CA LEU A 396 4.49 24.91 -6.94
C LEU A 396 4.28 25.18 -5.45
N ARG A 397 3.14 24.78 -4.89
CA ARG A 397 2.91 24.87 -3.44
C ARG A 397 3.82 23.94 -2.67
N GLU A 398 3.92 22.67 -3.08
CA GLU A 398 4.83 21.69 -2.47
C GLU A 398 6.27 22.24 -2.44
N LEU A 399 6.74 22.79 -3.56
CA LEU A 399 8.03 23.47 -3.65
C LEU A 399 8.15 24.64 -2.68
N LYS A 400 7.15 25.51 -2.60
CA LYS A 400 7.15 26.64 -1.65
C LYS A 400 7.21 26.16 -0.19
N SER A 401 6.49 25.10 0.15
CA SER A 401 6.53 24.48 1.47
C SER A 401 7.92 23.90 1.77
N ALA A 402 8.56 23.25 0.79
CA ALA A 402 9.92 22.73 0.90
C ALA A 402 10.95 23.85 1.15
N GLN A 403 10.85 24.95 0.40
CA GLN A 403 11.72 26.12 0.58
C GLN A 403 11.57 26.73 1.97
N GLN A 404 10.33 26.86 2.46
CA GLN A 404 10.07 27.36 3.83
C GLN A 404 10.59 26.42 4.92
N ALA A 405 10.57 25.10 4.68
CA ALA A 405 11.15 24.14 5.59
C ALA A 405 12.68 24.28 5.65
N GLU A 406 13.36 24.54 4.52
CA GLU A 406 14.81 24.73 4.47
C GLU A 406 15.28 25.99 5.21
N GLU A 407 14.49 27.07 5.17
CA GLU A 407 14.81 28.33 5.86
C GLU A 407 14.78 28.22 7.39
N GLN A 408 14.11 27.20 7.94
CA GLN A 408 14.00 27.00 9.39
C GLN A 408 15.25 26.34 9.98
N PRO A 409 15.63 26.67 11.23
CA PRO A 409 16.78 26.04 11.88
C PRO A 409 16.45 24.61 12.31
N HIS A 410 17.19 23.64 11.75
CA HIS A 410 17.02 22.21 12.04
C HIS A 410 18.31 21.55 12.52
N ALA A 411 18.17 20.39 13.17
CA ALA A 411 19.30 19.49 13.42
C ALA A 411 19.89 18.97 12.10
N SER A 412 21.15 18.53 12.10
CA SER A 412 21.87 18.17 10.86
C SER A 412 21.24 17.01 10.08
N GLU A 413 20.60 16.07 10.76
CA GLU A 413 19.93 14.91 10.13
C GLU A 413 18.65 15.34 9.41
N LEU A 414 17.78 16.10 10.08
CA LEU A 414 16.59 16.73 9.49
C LEU A 414 16.95 17.62 8.30
N LYS A 415 18.10 18.30 8.35
CA LYS A 415 18.56 19.16 7.24
C LYS A 415 18.80 18.38 5.94
N LYS A 416 19.34 17.16 6.01
CA LYS A 416 19.56 16.33 4.81
C LYS A 416 18.24 15.92 4.16
N GLY A 417 17.27 15.46 4.97
CA GLY A 417 15.93 15.11 4.49
C GLY A 417 15.21 16.30 3.84
N ILE A 418 15.32 17.50 4.43
CA ILE A 418 14.72 18.72 3.88
C ILE A 418 15.37 19.14 2.56
N GLN A 419 16.70 19.09 2.44
CA GLN A 419 17.40 19.40 1.19
C GLN A 419 17.03 18.44 0.07
N PHE A 420 16.84 17.17 0.41
CA PHE A 420 16.35 16.19 -0.54
C PHE A 420 14.92 16.51 -0.98
N TYR A 421 14.01 16.71 -0.03
CA TYR A 421 12.61 17.04 -0.32
C TYR A 421 12.49 18.27 -1.22
N LEU A 422 13.34 19.28 -0.97
CA LEU A 422 13.43 20.46 -1.83
C LEU A 422 13.84 20.10 -3.26
N ARG A 423 14.91 19.32 -3.45
CA ARG A 423 15.34 18.89 -4.80
C ARG A 423 14.24 18.13 -5.53
N GLN A 424 13.58 17.18 -4.85
CA GLN A 424 12.49 16.41 -5.43
C GLN A 424 11.31 17.33 -5.82
N ALA A 425 10.95 18.28 -4.97
CA ALA A 425 9.90 19.25 -5.28
C ALA A 425 10.28 20.18 -6.45
N GLU A 426 11.55 20.58 -6.58
CA GLU A 426 12.06 21.35 -7.73
C GLU A 426 11.97 20.54 -9.04
N GLU A 427 12.39 19.28 -9.01
CA GLU A 427 12.33 18.39 -10.17
C GLU A 427 10.90 18.12 -10.61
N GLN A 428 10.01 17.78 -9.67
CA GLN A 428 8.58 17.57 -9.93
C GLN A 428 7.93 18.84 -10.49
N ALA A 429 8.14 20.00 -9.87
CA ALA A 429 7.60 21.26 -10.39
C ALA A 429 8.09 21.55 -11.82
N ALA A 430 9.35 21.25 -12.15
CA ALA A 430 9.90 21.42 -13.48
C ALA A 430 9.28 20.45 -14.51
N ILE A 431 9.05 19.18 -14.15
CA ILE A 431 8.38 18.19 -15.01
C ILE A 431 6.94 18.65 -15.30
N TYR A 432 6.18 18.97 -14.27
CA TYR A 432 4.78 19.42 -14.42
C TYR A 432 4.67 20.74 -15.18
N GLN A 433 5.63 21.66 -15.02
CA GLN A 433 5.69 22.88 -15.83
C GLN A 433 5.80 22.56 -17.32
N LYS A 434 6.76 21.70 -17.71
CA LYS A 434 6.98 21.32 -19.10
C LYS A 434 5.76 20.58 -19.68
N ALA A 435 5.16 19.67 -18.91
CA ALA A 435 3.96 18.95 -19.29
C ALA A 435 2.77 19.89 -19.52
N TYR A 436 2.53 20.81 -18.58
CA TYR A 436 1.52 21.86 -18.70
C TYR A 436 1.76 22.74 -19.94
N GLU A 437 2.98 23.19 -20.17
CA GLU A 437 3.32 24.01 -21.33
C GLU A 437 3.07 23.27 -22.65
N ALA A 438 3.42 21.99 -22.73
CA ALA A 438 3.16 21.14 -23.89
C ALA A 438 1.64 20.96 -24.14
N ALA A 439 0.88 20.62 -23.08
CA ALA A 439 -0.57 20.46 -23.17
C ALA A 439 -1.26 21.78 -23.56
N ARG A 440 -0.80 22.92 -23.04
CA ARG A 440 -1.30 24.25 -23.41
C ARG A 440 -1.05 24.58 -24.88
N VAL A 441 0.12 24.23 -25.43
CA VAL A 441 0.41 24.42 -26.86
C VAL A 441 -0.51 23.55 -27.73
N ASP A 442 -0.78 22.31 -27.32
CA ASP A 442 -1.71 21.42 -28.01
C ASP A 442 -3.16 21.94 -27.95
N ALA A 443 -3.59 22.40 -26.76
CA ALA A 443 -4.89 23.03 -26.55
C ALA A 443 -5.08 24.27 -27.43
N GLU A 444 -4.13 25.20 -27.46
CA GLU A 444 -4.21 26.40 -28.30
C GLU A 444 -4.16 26.07 -29.80
N ARG A 445 -3.39 25.04 -30.19
CA ARG A 445 -3.32 24.58 -31.59
C ARG A 445 -4.66 24.00 -32.07
N LEU A 446 -5.36 23.25 -31.23
CA LEU A 446 -6.60 22.56 -31.58
C LEU A 446 -7.86 23.40 -31.29
N PHE A 447 -7.81 24.27 -30.28
CA PHE A 447 -8.90 25.11 -29.80
C PHE A 447 -8.40 26.54 -29.50
N PRO A 448 -8.03 27.33 -30.52
CA PRO A 448 -7.42 28.64 -30.32
C PRO A 448 -8.24 29.59 -29.45
N GLY A 449 -7.59 30.19 -28.45
CA GLY A 449 -8.21 31.15 -27.53
C GLY A 449 -9.24 30.55 -26.56
N ARG A 450 -9.38 29.23 -26.52
CA ARG A 450 -10.27 28.53 -25.60
C ARG A 450 -9.44 27.81 -24.54
N LEU A 451 -9.63 28.21 -23.28
CA LEU A 451 -9.13 27.49 -22.11
C LEU A 451 -10.29 27.25 -21.15
N LEU A 452 -10.28 26.10 -20.48
CA LEU A 452 -11.28 25.83 -19.45
C LEU A 452 -10.90 26.60 -18.16
N PRO A 453 -11.88 27.16 -17.44
CA PRO A 453 -11.58 27.83 -16.18
C PRO A 453 -11.13 26.82 -15.12
N VAL A 454 -10.16 27.22 -14.31
CA VAL A 454 -9.82 26.56 -13.06
C VAL A 454 -10.59 27.21 -11.91
N ARG A 455 -10.83 26.43 -10.86
CA ARG A 455 -11.58 26.88 -9.69
C ARG A 455 -10.77 27.84 -8.83
N LEU A 456 -11.45 28.64 -8.01
CA LEU A 456 -10.81 29.70 -7.22
C LEU A 456 -9.79 29.14 -6.22
N GLY A 457 -8.60 29.75 -6.18
CA GLY A 457 -7.50 29.41 -5.27
C GLY A 457 -6.40 28.55 -5.89
N VAL A 458 -6.72 27.79 -6.94
CA VAL A 458 -5.75 26.93 -7.61
C VAL A 458 -4.57 27.76 -8.12
N GLU A 459 -4.83 28.83 -8.88
CA GLU A 459 -3.77 29.70 -9.42
C GLU A 459 -3.19 30.70 -8.40
N VAL A 460 -3.59 30.62 -7.13
CA VAL A 460 -3.07 31.49 -6.06
C VAL A 460 -2.12 30.73 -5.16
N ASP A 461 -2.58 29.59 -4.64
CA ASP A 461 -1.81 28.77 -3.71
C ASP A 461 -1.91 27.27 -4.02
N GLY A 462 -2.57 26.86 -5.11
CA GLY A 462 -2.82 25.46 -5.49
C GLY A 462 -4.10 24.85 -4.89
N THR A 463 -4.93 25.60 -4.14
CA THR A 463 -6.06 25.01 -3.39
C THR A 463 -7.33 25.19 -4.19
N ASP A 464 -8.07 24.12 -4.39
CA ASP A 464 -9.44 24.22 -4.87
C ASP A 464 -10.39 24.53 -3.70
N TYR A 465 -10.52 25.83 -3.37
CA TYR A 465 -11.39 26.27 -2.28
C TYR A 465 -12.87 26.09 -2.60
N GLU A 466 -13.25 26.11 -3.89
CA GLU A 466 -14.63 25.87 -4.31
C GLU A 466 -15.01 24.40 -4.13
N LYS A 467 -14.16 23.45 -4.53
CA LYS A 467 -14.34 22.01 -4.26
C LYS A 467 -14.39 21.73 -2.75
N SER A 468 -13.50 22.36 -1.99
CA SER A 468 -13.48 22.23 -0.53
C SER A 468 -14.79 22.74 0.10
N MET A 469 -15.32 23.87 -0.39
CA MET A 469 -16.61 24.41 0.03
C MET A 469 -17.77 23.48 -0.30
N GLU A 470 -17.82 22.94 -1.52
CA GLU A 470 -18.83 21.98 -1.98
C GLU A 470 -18.84 20.73 -1.09
N ASN A 471 -17.66 20.15 -0.85
CA ASN A 471 -17.49 18.97 0.00
C ASN A 471 -17.94 19.23 1.44
N LEU A 472 -17.47 20.31 2.06
CA LEU A 472 -17.83 20.66 3.43
C LEU A 472 -19.32 20.97 3.57
N THR A 473 -19.91 21.67 2.60
CA THR A 473 -21.35 21.97 2.60
C THR A 473 -22.16 20.68 2.54
N THR A 474 -21.79 19.74 1.67
CA THR A 474 -22.44 18.43 1.55
C THR A 474 -22.34 17.62 2.85
N LEU A 475 -21.17 17.61 3.49
CA LEU A 475 -20.97 16.91 4.78
C LEU A 475 -21.79 17.53 5.91
N ILE A 476 -21.85 18.87 5.99
CA ILE A 476 -22.64 19.61 6.98
C ILE A 476 -24.13 19.34 6.78
N GLU A 477 -24.64 19.46 5.57
CA GLU A 477 -26.05 19.20 5.25
C GLU A 477 -26.43 17.76 5.60
N ARG A 478 -25.56 16.79 5.29
CA ARG A 478 -25.75 15.38 5.67
C ARG A 478 -25.87 15.19 7.17
N LEU A 479 -24.93 15.74 7.95
CA LEU A 479 -24.94 15.62 9.41
C LEU A 479 -26.12 16.35 10.04
N GLN A 480 -26.48 17.54 9.54
CA GLN A 480 -27.65 18.27 10.03
C GLN A 480 -28.95 17.50 9.75
N LYS A 481 -29.07 16.88 8.57
CA LYS A 481 -30.21 16.03 8.21
C LYS A 481 -30.29 14.77 9.09
N SER A 482 -29.16 14.16 9.46
CA SER A 482 -29.14 12.97 10.32
C SER A 482 -29.40 13.29 11.80
N LEU A 483 -28.85 14.37 12.33
CA LEU A 483 -28.89 14.68 13.77
C LEU A 483 -30.30 14.95 14.30
N LYS A 484 -31.15 15.62 13.51
CA LYS A 484 -32.51 15.98 13.97
C LYS A 484 -33.36 14.73 14.29
N PRO A 485 -33.51 13.76 13.38
CA PRO A 485 -34.19 12.50 13.70
C PRO A 485 -33.59 11.75 14.89
N LYS A 486 -32.26 11.73 15.05
CA LYS A 486 -31.60 11.08 16.19
C LYS A 486 -31.99 11.71 17.53
N ARG A 487 -32.02 13.05 17.60
CA ARG A 487 -32.47 13.80 18.79
C ARG A 487 -33.96 13.57 19.09
N GLU A 488 -34.79 13.38 18.08
CA GLU A 488 -36.20 13.02 18.27
C GLU A 488 -36.37 11.55 18.72
N TRP A 489 -35.47 10.68 18.29
CA TRP A 489 -35.48 9.25 18.62
C TRP A 489 -35.08 9.00 20.08
N ILE A 490 -34.00 9.64 20.57
CA ILE A 490 -33.50 9.42 21.95
C ILE A 490 -34.54 9.78 23.03
N VAL A 491 -35.46 10.72 22.74
CA VAL A 491 -36.57 11.10 23.64
C VAL A 491 -37.56 9.96 23.86
N GLN A 492 -37.64 9.00 22.93
CA GLN A 492 -38.56 7.86 23.01
C GLN A 492 -38.01 6.73 23.90
N VAL A 493 -36.71 6.72 24.18
CA VAL A 493 -36.04 5.69 25.00
C VAL A 493 -36.54 5.80 26.44
N PRO A 494 -37.06 4.72 27.06
CA PRO A 494 -37.58 4.74 28.42
C PRO A 494 -36.46 4.93 29.44
N ASN A 495 -36.83 5.40 30.63
CA ASN A 495 -35.86 5.61 31.72
C ASN A 495 -35.24 4.30 32.25
N SER A 496 -35.85 3.15 31.97
CA SER A 496 -35.34 1.83 32.30
C SER A 496 -34.21 1.37 31.38
N ALA A 497 -34.08 1.92 30.17
CA ALA A 497 -33.02 1.62 29.21
C ALA A 497 -31.88 2.65 29.31
N GLN A 498 -31.14 2.63 30.42
CA GLN A 498 -30.11 3.64 30.71
C GLN A 498 -28.86 3.46 29.84
N HIS A 499 -28.45 2.21 29.58
CA HIS A 499 -27.29 1.92 28.76
C HIS A 499 -27.55 2.30 27.30
N ALA A 500 -28.71 1.94 26.74
CA ALA A 500 -29.13 2.32 25.40
C ALA A 500 -29.13 3.85 25.24
N ARG A 501 -29.70 4.57 26.21
CA ARG A 501 -29.70 6.04 26.20
C ARG A 501 -28.28 6.61 26.17
N GLN A 502 -27.34 6.05 26.93
CA GLN A 502 -25.95 6.48 26.92
C GLN A 502 -25.26 6.22 25.58
N VAL A 503 -25.46 5.03 24.99
CA VAL A 503 -24.92 4.68 23.66
C VAL A 503 -25.38 5.68 22.61
N LEU A 504 -26.67 6.00 22.59
CA LEU A 504 -27.23 6.97 21.65
C LEU A 504 -26.73 8.38 21.88
N GLN A 505 -26.64 8.82 23.14
CA GLN A 505 -26.11 10.15 23.47
C GLN A 505 -24.65 10.29 23.01
N ASN A 506 -23.82 9.27 23.24
CA ASN A 506 -22.43 9.26 22.77
C ASN A 506 -22.32 9.38 21.24
N GLU A 507 -23.23 8.75 20.50
CA GLU A 507 -23.27 8.83 19.04
C GLU A 507 -23.69 10.24 18.56
N ILE A 508 -24.72 10.83 19.17
CA ILE A 508 -25.16 12.20 18.90
C ILE A 508 -24.03 13.19 19.20
N ASP A 509 -23.39 13.09 20.37
CA ASP A 509 -22.30 13.98 20.78
C ASP A 509 -21.10 13.90 19.82
N ARG A 510 -20.81 12.69 19.28
CA ARG A 510 -19.74 12.50 18.28
C ARG A 510 -20.06 13.19 16.96
N GLU A 511 -21.30 13.07 16.49
CA GLU A 511 -21.75 13.72 15.26
C GLU A 511 -21.83 15.25 15.41
N GLU A 512 -22.26 15.75 16.57
CA GLU A 512 -22.28 17.19 16.88
C GLU A 512 -20.86 17.78 16.88
N LYS A 513 -19.90 17.12 17.52
CA LYS A 513 -18.48 17.53 17.46
C LYS A 513 -17.94 17.54 16.02
N SER A 514 -18.34 16.57 15.21
CA SER A 514 -17.93 16.50 13.80
C SER A 514 -18.54 17.65 13.00
N LEU A 515 -19.82 17.97 13.25
CA LEU A 515 -20.50 19.10 12.63
C LEU A 515 -19.83 20.43 12.99
N GLU A 516 -19.53 20.67 14.27
CA GLU A 516 -18.81 21.87 14.73
C GLU A 516 -17.43 22.01 14.07
N ARG A 517 -16.72 20.89 13.91
CA ARG A 517 -15.44 20.86 13.21
C ARG A 517 -15.60 21.27 11.75
N TYR A 518 -16.54 20.68 11.01
CA TYR A 518 -16.74 21.00 9.60
C TYR A 518 -17.26 22.43 9.38
N GLU A 519 -18.10 22.96 10.27
CA GLU A 519 -18.54 24.35 10.21
C GLU A 519 -17.39 25.34 10.43
N ARG A 520 -16.44 25.00 11.32
CA ARG A 520 -15.21 25.77 11.51
C ARG A 520 -14.33 25.74 10.26
N GLU A 521 -14.04 24.55 9.73
CA GLU A 521 -13.25 24.38 8.51
C GLU A 521 -13.91 25.13 7.34
N ARG A 522 -15.24 25.05 7.20
CA ARG A 522 -15.98 25.80 6.17
C ARG A 522 -15.82 27.30 6.33
N SER A 523 -15.87 27.82 7.55
CA SER A 523 -15.69 29.25 7.83
C SER A 523 -14.29 29.72 7.47
N GLU A 524 -13.26 28.89 7.69
CA GLU A 524 -11.89 29.17 7.28
C GLU A 524 -11.74 29.22 5.75
N VAL A 525 -12.38 28.29 5.03
CA VAL A 525 -12.43 28.30 3.56
C VAL A 525 -13.16 29.54 3.04
N ILE A 526 -14.29 29.94 3.65
CA ILE A 526 -15.00 31.19 3.28
C ILE A 526 -14.05 32.38 3.41
N ARG A 527 -13.36 32.51 4.54
CA ARG A 527 -12.41 33.60 4.77
C ARG A 527 -11.32 33.61 3.70
N LYS A 528 -10.77 32.45 3.34
CA LYS A 528 -9.76 32.34 2.27
C LYS A 528 -10.28 32.76 0.90
N ILE A 529 -11.50 32.36 0.56
CA ILE A 529 -12.20 32.80 -0.66
C ILE A 529 -12.35 34.32 -0.69
N GLU A 530 -12.72 34.94 0.45
CA GLU A 530 -12.87 36.39 0.57
C GLU A 530 -11.53 37.14 0.45
N GLU A 531 -10.46 36.64 1.09
CA GLU A 531 -9.09 37.19 1.00
C GLU A 531 -8.62 37.23 -0.47
N ILE A 532 -8.80 36.12 -1.19
CA ILE A 532 -8.44 36.02 -2.61
C ILE A 532 -9.26 36.98 -3.47
N LYS A 533 -10.57 37.04 -3.27
CA LYS A 533 -11.45 37.96 -4.01
C LYS A 533 -11.13 39.43 -3.74
N ALA A 534 -10.63 39.75 -2.54
CA ALA A 534 -10.19 41.10 -2.17
C ALA A 534 -8.80 41.48 -2.73
N GLY A 535 -8.08 40.54 -3.36
CA GLY A 535 -6.71 40.75 -3.83
C GLY A 535 -5.68 40.85 -2.70
N ILE A 536 -6.02 40.29 -1.53
CA ILE A 536 -5.12 40.20 -0.37
C ILE A 536 -4.51 38.79 -0.43
N SER A 537 -3.42 38.63 -1.19
CA SER A 537 -2.67 37.36 -1.30
C SER A 537 -1.33 37.46 -0.59
#